data_AF-A0A6B1FRX6-F1
#
_entry.id   AF-A0A6B1FRX6-F1
#
_cell.length_a   1.000
_cell.length_b   1.000
_cell.length_c   1.000
_cell.angle_alpha   90.00
_cell.angle_beta   90.00
_cell.angle_gamma   90.00
#
_symmetry.space_group_name_H-M   'P 1'
#
loop_
_entity.id
_entity.type
_entity.pdbx_description
1 polymer ?
#
loop_
_entity_poly.entity_id
_entity_poly.type
_entity_poly.pdbx_seq_one_letter_code
_entity_poly.pdbx_strand_id
1 'polypeptide(L)'
;MDLSISPSFQGGLLDTSPEAFGPLRSSSDALSDMKELRWRFEQDGYLYLPGLLNRGLVLEARLEMLRKLKAAGCLDPDYPLEDGVAHADFENAFMVELTKDNPPLLDLLYDGPMMDFYRQFLGGEVRHFDYTWCRSKPPGETTATPPHYDIVFMGRGTQRLYTSWTPLGDMRIEMGGLMILENSHRFEEIKADYGTLDVDAYCTNYPDAEEIESGEKLWQSPNGGAYSLDAIAARAELKSRWLTTDYAMGDLLVFSMYTMHASMDNQTNMIRLSTDTRYQLASEPVDERWIGDNPIAHGLESKRGMIC
;
A
#
# COMPACT_ATOMS: atom_id res chain seq x y z
N MET A 1 15.19 -4.82 -16.13
CA MET A 1 15.81 -4.40 -14.86
C MET A 1 17.12 -5.15 -14.74
N ASP A 2 18.19 -4.45 -14.39
CA ASP A 2 19.46 -5.10 -14.03
C ASP A 2 19.38 -5.46 -12.55
N LEU A 3 19.32 -6.76 -12.25
CA LEU A 3 19.11 -7.25 -10.88
C LEU A 3 20.46 -7.64 -10.30
N SER A 4 21.05 -6.76 -9.50
CA SER A 4 22.27 -7.09 -8.75
C SER A 4 22.00 -8.12 -7.64
N ILE A 5 20.76 -8.20 -7.18
CA ILE A 5 20.28 -9.10 -6.12
C ILE A 5 18.89 -9.58 -6.54
N SER A 6 18.61 -10.88 -6.37
CA SER A 6 17.29 -11.44 -6.63
C SER A 6 16.30 -11.00 -5.53
N PRO A 7 15.16 -10.39 -5.89
CA PRO A 7 14.16 -10.04 -4.90
C PRO A 7 13.55 -11.29 -4.27
N SER A 8 13.07 -11.15 -3.03
CA SER A 8 12.49 -12.25 -2.26
C SER A 8 11.19 -11.85 -1.58
N PHE A 9 10.44 -12.86 -1.14
CA PHE A 9 9.26 -12.74 -0.31
C PHE A 9 9.31 -13.82 0.76
N GLN A 10 9.34 -13.43 2.04
CA GLN A 10 9.47 -14.33 3.19
C GLN A 10 10.66 -15.30 3.05
N GLY A 11 11.79 -14.80 2.55
CA GLY A 11 13.03 -15.56 2.34
C GLY A 11 13.03 -16.45 1.09
N GLY A 12 11.88 -16.62 0.43
CA GLY A 12 11.79 -17.29 -0.85
C GLY A 12 12.18 -16.36 -2.00
N LEU A 13 13.07 -16.80 -2.88
CA LEU A 13 13.41 -16.02 -4.07
C LEU A 13 12.23 -15.94 -5.04
N LEU A 14 11.94 -14.75 -5.55
CA LEU A 14 10.97 -14.56 -6.62
C LEU A 14 11.58 -15.04 -7.95
N ASP A 15 10.73 -15.65 -8.77
CA ASP A 15 11.08 -16.03 -10.14
C ASP A 15 11.14 -14.77 -11.00
N THR A 16 12.34 -14.38 -11.41
CA THR A 16 12.59 -13.16 -12.19
C THR A 16 12.61 -13.39 -13.70
N SER A 17 12.11 -14.53 -14.18
CA SER A 17 11.95 -14.77 -15.62
C SER A 17 10.94 -13.78 -16.23
N PRO A 18 11.08 -13.40 -17.51
CA PRO A 18 10.16 -12.46 -18.18
C PRO A 18 8.68 -12.88 -18.16
N GLU A 19 8.41 -14.19 -18.01
CA GLU A 19 7.10 -14.80 -17.92
C GLU A 19 6.48 -14.72 -16.51
N ALA A 20 7.27 -14.38 -15.49
CA ALA A 20 6.89 -14.36 -14.08
C ALA A 20 7.04 -12.98 -13.42
N PHE A 21 7.91 -12.13 -13.98
CA PHE A 21 8.28 -10.86 -13.39
C PHE A 21 8.55 -9.82 -14.48
N GLY A 22 8.17 -8.58 -14.22
CA GLY A 22 8.31 -7.50 -15.21
C GLY A 22 8.41 -6.10 -14.61
N PRO A 23 8.80 -5.11 -15.43
CA PRO A 23 8.77 -3.72 -15.01
C PRO A 23 7.32 -3.18 -15.01
N LEU A 24 7.02 -2.28 -14.07
CA LEU A 24 5.86 -1.39 -14.20
C LEU A 24 5.99 -0.51 -15.45
N ARG A 25 4.88 -0.27 -16.13
CA ARG A 25 4.80 0.67 -17.24
C ARG A 25 4.79 2.10 -16.69
N SER A 26 5.82 2.88 -17.02
CA SER A 26 5.81 4.31 -16.75
C SER A 26 4.68 5.00 -17.52
N SER A 27 3.99 5.92 -16.84
CA SER A 27 2.99 6.82 -17.42
C SER A 27 3.45 8.28 -17.46
N SER A 28 4.76 8.53 -17.35
CA SER A 28 5.35 9.86 -17.44
C SER A 28 5.09 10.58 -18.77
N ASP A 29 5.01 9.83 -19.87
CA ASP A 29 4.72 10.35 -21.21
C ASP A 29 3.27 10.83 -21.37
N ALA A 30 2.37 10.43 -20.46
CA ALA A 30 0.94 10.76 -20.50
C ALA A 30 0.51 11.76 -19.41
N LEU A 31 1.44 12.36 -18.63
CA LEU A 31 1.09 13.23 -17.48
C LEU A 31 0.17 14.41 -17.82
N SER A 32 0.21 14.89 -19.07
CA SER A 32 -0.66 15.99 -19.54
C SER A 32 -1.90 15.51 -20.29
N ASP A 33 -2.07 14.21 -20.48
CA ASP A 33 -3.19 13.60 -21.21
C ASP A 33 -4.03 12.72 -20.27
N MET A 34 -5.01 13.34 -19.61
CA MET A 34 -5.94 12.64 -18.70
C MET A 34 -6.82 11.61 -19.40
N LYS A 35 -6.97 11.68 -20.73
CA LYS A 35 -7.71 10.65 -21.48
C LYS A 35 -6.85 9.40 -21.60
N GLU A 36 -5.58 9.57 -21.96
CA GLU A 36 -4.60 8.47 -22.02
C GLU A 36 -4.37 7.86 -20.63
N LEU A 37 -4.21 8.66 -19.58
CA LEU A 37 -4.05 8.15 -18.21
C LEU A 37 -5.24 7.31 -17.76
N ARG A 38 -6.48 7.76 -18.02
CA ARG A 38 -7.67 6.96 -17.71
C ARG A 38 -7.72 5.67 -18.53
N TRP A 39 -7.34 5.73 -19.80
CA TRP A 39 -7.28 4.53 -20.65
C TRP A 39 -6.24 3.52 -20.14
N ARG A 40 -5.04 3.96 -19.78
CA ARG A 40 -3.99 3.11 -19.18
C ARG A 40 -4.44 2.52 -17.86
N PHE A 41 -5.03 3.33 -16.98
CA PHE A 41 -5.54 2.84 -15.70
C PHE A 41 -6.60 1.75 -15.91
N GLU A 42 -7.51 1.92 -16.87
CA GLU A 42 -8.46 0.87 -17.23
C GLU A 42 -7.73 -0.38 -17.74
N GLN A 43 -6.77 -0.25 -18.65
CA GLN A 43 -6.04 -1.41 -19.18
C GLN A 43 -5.26 -2.17 -18.11
N ASP A 44 -4.47 -1.44 -17.33
CA ASP A 44 -3.38 -1.98 -16.51
C ASP A 44 -3.77 -2.11 -15.03
N GLY A 45 -4.82 -1.42 -14.57
CA GLY A 45 -5.29 -1.40 -13.18
C GLY A 45 -4.51 -0.46 -12.27
N TYR A 46 -3.44 0.14 -12.80
CA TYR A 46 -2.56 1.08 -12.11
C TYR A 46 -2.03 2.18 -13.03
N LEU A 47 -1.40 3.19 -12.44
CA LEU A 47 -0.56 4.19 -13.08
C LEU A 47 0.71 4.35 -12.26
N TYR A 48 1.87 4.14 -12.88
CA TYR A 48 3.15 4.54 -12.32
C TYR A 48 3.55 5.91 -12.87
N LEU A 49 3.67 6.90 -11.98
CA LEU A 49 3.84 8.31 -12.29
C LEU A 49 5.16 8.80 -11.68
N PRO A 50 6.31 8.53 -12.34
CA PRO A 50 7.61 8.88 -11.76
C PRO A 50 7.79 10.40 -11.73
N GLY A 51 8.31 10.90 -10.61
CA GLY A 51 8.60 12.32 -10.39
C GLY A 51 7.37 13.25 -10.36
N LEU A 52 6.15 12.74 -10.18
CA LEU A 52 4.94 13.56 -10.09
C LEU A 52 4.95 14.47 -8.86
N LEU A 53 5.43 13.95 -7.73
CA LEU A 53 5.37 14.61 -6.43
C LEU A 53 6.62 15.45 -6.16
N ASN A 54 6.48 16.43 -5.28
CA ASN A 54 7.58 17.31 -4.89
C ASN A 54 8.63 16.55 -4.06
N ARG A 55 9.76 16.21 -4.69
CA ARG A 55 10.88 15.51 -4.04
C ARG A 55 11.41 16.21 -2.78
N GLY A 56 11.36 17.55 -2.73
CA GLY A 56 11.75 18.33 -1.55
C GLY A 56 10.85 18.03 -0.35
N LEU A 57 9.52 18.05 -0.56
CA LEU A 57 8.56 17.68 0.48
C LEU A 57 8.72 16.22 0.93
N VAL A 58 9.00 15.30 0.00
CA VAL A 58 9.30 13.89 0.34
C VAL A 58 10.50 13.80 1.28
N LEU A 59 11.58 14.53 0.98
CA LEU A 59 12.80 14.51 1.80
C LEU A 59 12.55 15.12 3.19
N GLU A 60 11.86 16.26 3.26
CA GLU A 60 11.53 16.90 4.54
C GLU A 60 10.63 16.01 5.41
N ALA A 61 9.59 15.41 4.79
CA ALA A 61 8.71 14.45 5.45
C ALA A 61 9.46 13.23 5.97
N ARG A 62 10.34 12.64 5.14
CA ARG A 62 11.20 11.50 5.50
C ARG A 62 12.08 11.85 6.71
N LEU A 63 12.76 12.99 6.67
CA LEU A 63 13.66 13.41 7.75
C LEU A 63 12.91 13.56 9.09
N GLU A 64 11.70 14.09 9.07
CA GLU A 64 10.88 14.19 10.28
C GLU A 64 10.51 12.81 10.85
N MET A 65 10.14 11.86 10.00
CA MET A 65 9.87 10.48 10.42
C MET A 65 11.14 9.81 10.98
N LEU A 66 12.30 10.03 10.35
CA LEU A 66 13.57 9.49 10.84
C LEU A 66 13.97 10.09 12.19
N ARG A 67 13.70 11.38 12.45
CA ARG A 67 13.92 11.98 13.79
C ARG A 67 13.09 11.28 14.86
N LYS A 68 11.82 10.97 14.57
CA LYS A 68 10.94 10.23 15.49
C LYS A 68 11.42 8.80 15.70
N LEU A 69 11.83 8.11 14.65
CA LEU A 69 12.43 6.77 14.74
C LEU A 69 13.72 6.79 15.57
N LYS A 70 14.58 7.80 15.39
CA LYS A 70 15.77 8.01 16.24
C LYS A 70 15.39 8.19 17.70
N ALA A 71 14.41 9.05 17.99
CA ALA A 71 13.95 9.30 19.36
C ALA A 71 13.34 8.03 20.01
N ALA A 72 12.75 7.14 19.21
CA ALA A 72 12.25 5.84 19.64
C ALA A 72 13.32 4.73 19.71
N GLY A 73 14.58 5.03 19.39
CA GLY A 73 15.68 4.05 19.40
C GLY A 73 15.65 3.04 18.25
N CYS A 74 14.93 3.34 17.17
CA CYS A 74 14.76 2.43 16.04
C CYS A 74 15.88 2.53 14.99
N LEU A 75 16.74 3.55 15.07
CA LEU A 75 17.84 3.76 14.13
C LEU A 75 19.19 3.41 14.77
N ASP A 76 20.11 2.90 13.95
CA ASP A 76 21.48 2.67 14.33
C ASP A 76 22.20 4.02 14.57
N PRO A 77 22.72 4.29 15.78
CA PRO A 77 23.35 5.57 16.10
C PRO A 77 24.70 5.80 15.42
N ASP A 78 25.32 4.77 14.85
CA ASP A 78 26.64 4.86 14.19
C ASP A 78 26.54 5.40 12.75
N TYR A 79 25.33 5.54 12.21
CA TYR A 79 25.06 6.03 10.87
C TYR A 79 24.43 7.44 10.87
N PRO A 80 24.63 8.23 9.81
CA PRO A 80 23.87 9.45 9.55
C PRO A 80 22.35 9.22 9.62
N LEU A 81 21.60 10.22 10.08
CA LEU A 81 20.15 10.12 10.24
C LEU A 81 19.45 9.80 8.91
N GLU A 82 19.88 10.51 7.86
CA GLU A 82 19.34 10.47 6.50
C GLU A 82 19.43 9.09 5.83
N ASP A 83 20.44 8.30 6.22
CA ASP A 83 20.63 6.94 5.72
C ASP A 83 19.51 6.02 6.23
N GLY A 84 18.94 6.33 7.40
CA GLY A 84 17.83 5.56 7.98
C GLY A 84 18.17 4.11 8.24
N VAL A 85 19.43 3.82 8.61
CA VAL A 85 19.88 2.47 8.98
C VAL A 85 19.14 2.00 10.23
N ALA A 86 18.54 0.82 10.14
CA ALA A 86 17.75 0.26 11.23
C ALA A 86 18.66 -0.21 12.38
N HIS A 87 18.22 -0.01 13.61
CA HIS A 87 18.80 -0.71 14.75
C HIS A 87 18.50 -2.21 14.65
N ALA A 88 19.39 -3.07 15.14
CA ALA A 88 19.27 -4.54 15.02
C ALA A 88 17.97 -5.10 15.63
N ASP A 89 17.46 -4.47 16.69
CA ASP A 89 16.24 -4.88 17.40
C ASP A 89 14.95 -4.25 16.83
N PHE A 90 15.03 -3.47 15.73
CA PHE A 90 13.85 -2.84 15.15
C PHE A 90 13.05 -3.84 14.30
N GLU A 91 11.86 -4.19 14.76
CA GLU A 91 10.99 -5.19 14.09
C GLU A 91 9.66 -4.63 13.56
N ASN A 92 9.34 -3.35 13.82
CA ASN A 92 8.00 -2.83 13.57
C ASN A 92 7.78 -2.34 12.12
N ALA A 93 6.86 -2.97 11.40
CA ALA A 93 6.51 -2.62 10.02
C ALA A 93 5.50 -1.46 9.86
N PHE A 94 4.75 -1.10 10.92
CA PHE A 94 3.65 -0.14 10.87
C PHE A 94 3.71 0.86 12.02
N MET A 95 3.82 2.15 11.69
CA MET A 95 3.92 3.21 12.69
C MET A 95 3.17 4.46 12.21
N VAL A 96 1.85 4.47 12.38
CA VAL A 96 0.98 5.61 12.00
C VAL A 96 1.38 6.89 12.74
N GLU A 97 1.90 6.79 13.97
CA GLU A 97 2.42 7.94 14.72
C GLU A 97 3.53 8.72 13.99
N LEU A 98 4.22 8.10 13.01
CA LEU A 98 5.22 8.79 12.21
C LEU A 98 4.59 9.86 11.30
N THR A 99 3.32 9.70 10.90
CA THR A 99 2.62 10.64 10.01
C THR A 99 2.02 11.84 10.73
N LYS A 100 1.70 11.71 12.03
CA LYS A 100 1.15 12.80 12.84
C LYS A 100 2.15 13.95 12.96
N ASP A 101 1.70 15.20 13.09
CA ASP A 101 2.60 16.36 13.26
C ASP A 101 3.74 16.44 12.23
N ASN A 102 3.46 16.07 10.97
CA ASN A 102 4.43 16.12 9.87
C ASN A 102 3.87 16.99 8.73
N PRO A 103 3.92 18.33 8.84
CA PRO A 103 3.34 19.22 7.83
C PRO A 103 3.86 18.98 6.40
N PRO A 104 5.17 18.74 6.15
CA PRO A 104 5.65 18.41 4.81
C PRO A 104 4.99 17.15 4.22
N LEU A 105 4.69 16.15 5.06
CA LEU A 105 3.99 14.95 4.62
C LEU A 105 2.52 15.25 4.28
N LEU A 106 1.85 16.07 5.10
CA LEU A 106 0.46 16.46 4.83
C LEU A 106 0.36 17.29 3.55
N ASP A 107 1.28 18.22 3.32
CA ASP A 107 1.35 19.01 2.07
C ASP A 107 1.65 18.13 0.85
N LEU A 108 2.51 17.11 1.01
CA LEU A 108 2.84 16.15 -0.03
C LEU A 108 1.62 15.30 -0.46
N LEU A 109 0.84 14.83 0.52
CA LEU A 109 -0.24 13.87 0.30
C LEU A 109 -1.58 14.54 0.04
N TYR A 110 -1.89 15.64 0.72
CA TYR A 110 -3.23 16.22 0.76
C TYR A 110 -3.30 17.62 0.16
N ASP A 111 -2.25 18.06 -0.53
CA ASP A 111 -2.22 19.28 -1.32
C ASP A 111 -1.42 19.09 -2.63
N GLY A 112 -1.27 20.17 -3.40
CA GLY A 112 -0.34 20.28 -4.51
C GLY A 112 -0.52 19.20 -5.58
N PRO A 113 0.59 18.64 -6.13
CA PRO A 113 0.54 17.72 -7.25
C PRO A 113 -0.35 16.49 -7.06
N MET A 114 -0.45 15.94 -5.83
CA MET A 114 -1.30 14.78 -5.54
C MET A 114 -2.79 15.13 -5.76
N MET A 115 -3.24 16.21 -5.12
CA MET A 115 -4.63 16.66 -5.23
C MET A 115 -4.95 17.24 -6.61
N ASP A 116 -3.99 17.92 -7.25
CA ASP A 116 -4.10 18.38 -8.64
C ASP A 116 -4.29 17.22 -9.61
N PHE A 117 -3.54 16.13 -9.45
CA PHE A 117 -3.68 14.92 -10.25
C PHE A 117 -5.08 14.34 -10.11
N TYR A 118 -5.54 14.10 -8.88
CA TYR A 118 -6.87 13.50 -8.68
C TYR A 118 -8.02 14.41 -9.12
N ARG A 119 -7.93 15.73 -8.94
CA ARG A 119 -8.95 16.66 -9.45
C ARG A 119 -9.10 16.54 -10.97
N GLN A 120 -7.99 16.45 -11.69
CA GLN A 120 -7.99 16.29 -13.14
C GLN A 120 -8.40 14.88 -13.58
N PHE A 121 -7.91 13.86 -12.89
CA PHE A 121 -8.16 12.45 -13.20
C PHE A 121 -9.61 12.06 -12.94
N LEU A 122 -10.20 12.49 -11.83
CA LEU A 122 -11.60 12.21 -11.47
C LEU A 122 -12.59 13.22 -12.08
N GLY A 123 -12.13 14.44 -12.43
CA GLY A 123 -12.94 15.46 -13.09
C GLY A 123 -13.95 16.14 -12.16
N GLY A 124 -13.65 16.22 -10.86
CA GLY A 124 -14.54 16.80 -9.85
C GLY A 124 -13.83 17.09 -8.54
N GLU A 125 -14.60 17.49 -7.54
CA GLU A 125 -14.11 17.65 -6.16
C GLU A 125 -13.66 16.29 -5.61
N VAL A 126 -12.46 16.26 -5.03
CA VAL A 126 -11.81 15.05 -4.54
C VAL A 126 -11.93 15.01 -3.03
N ARG A 127 -12.22 13.82 -2.51
CA ARG A 127 -12.10 13.50 -1.09
C ARG A 127 -11.04 12.41 -0.93
N HIS A 128 -10.27 12.49 0.14
CA HIS A 128 -9.41 11.42 0.60
C HIS A 128 -9.90 10.85 1.93
N PHE A 129 -9.35 9.71 2.33
CA PHE A 129 -9.48 9.24 3.71
C PHE A 129 -8.63 10.10 4.64
N ASP A 130 -9.11 10.30 5.87
CA ASP A 130 -8.39 11.06 6.90
C ASP A 130 -7.29 10.20 7.55
N TYR A 131 -7.34 8.88 7.33
CA TYR A 131 -6.31 7.94 7.76
C TYR A 131 -5.16 7.83 6.75
N THR A 132 -3.92 8.06 7.21
CA THR A 132 -2.68 7.81 6.44
C THR A 132 -2.01 6.54 6.93
N TRP A 133 -1.92 5.51 6.07
CA TRP A 133 -1.11 4.35 6.39
C TRP A 133 0.36 4.69 6.19
N CYS A 134 1.19 4.32 7.18
CA CYS A 134 2.63 4.44 7.10
C CYS A 134 3.28 3.08 7.33
N ARG A 135 4.16 2.70 6.40
CA ARG A 135 4.96 1.49 6.45
C ARG A 135 6.40 1.91 6.78
N SER A 136 6.95 1.39 7.86
CA SER A 136 8.33 1.60 8.31
C SER A 136 9.08 0.28 8.33
N LYS A 137 9.21 -0.39 7.17
CA LYS A 137 9.63 -1.79 7.18
C LYS A 137 11.09 -1.94 7.54
N PRO A 138 11.43 -2.71 8.58
CA PRO A 138 12.82 -3.02 8.91
C PRO A 138 13.45 -3.90 7.81
N PRO A 139 14.77 -4.03 7.82
CA PRO A 139 15.48 -5.14 7.18
C PRO A 139 14.87 -6.50 7.53
N GLY A 140 14.88 -7.42 6.58
CA GLY A 140 14.51 -8.83 6.76
C GLY A 140 13.28 -9.27 5.97
N GLU A 141 12.81 -10.45 6.33
CA GLU A 141 11.91 -11.29 5.52
C GLU A 141 10.51 -11.43 6.13
N THR A 142 10.30 -10.92 7.34
CA THR A 142 9.07 -11.16 8.12
C THR A 142 8.00 -10.10 7.92
N THR A 143 8.34 -8.96 7.30
CA THR A 143 7.46 -7.79 7.21
C THR A 143 6.94 -7.52 5.81
N ALA A 144 7.24 -8.38 4.84
CA ALA A 144 6.65 -8.36 3.51
C ALA A 144 5.11 -8.38 3.60
N THR A 145 4.44 -7.55 2.81
CA THR A 145 2.97 -7.49 2.82
C THR A 145 2.44 -8.58 1.90
N PRO A 146 1.56 -9.49 2.38
CA PRO A 146 1.04 -10.58 1.58
C PRO A 146 0.13 -10.10 0.44
N PRO A 147 -0.09 -10.91 -0.61
CA PRO A 147 -1.02 -10.62 -1.69
C PRO A 147 -2.43 -10.29 -1.21
N HIS A 148 -2.96 -9.13 -1.58
CA HIS A 148 -4.32 -8.73 -1.24
C HIS A 148 -4.92 -7.71 -2.21
N TYR A 149 -6.24 -7.55 -2.12
CA TYR A 149 -6.97 -6.39 -2.63
C TYR A 149 -7.30 -5.44 -1.49
N ASP A 150 -7.12 -4.14 -1.71
CA ASP A 150 -7.47 -3.14 -0.70
C ASP A 150 -8.97 -3.10 -0.43
N ILE A 151 -9.83 -3.48 -1.41
CA ILE A 151 -11.29 -3.47 -1.24
C ILE A 151 -11.73 -4.27 0.00
N VAL A 152 -10.99 -5.33 0.34
CA VAL A 152 -11.27 -6.23 1.46
C VAL A 152 -11.14 -5.52 2.81
N PHE A 153 -10.33 -4.47 2.85
CA PHE A 153 -10.06 -3.67 4.06
C PHE A 153 -10.85 -2.37 4.07
N MET A 154 -11.17 -1.80 2.91
CA MET A 154 -11.76 -0.46 2.83
C MET A 154 -12.83 -0.30 1.73
N GLY A 155 -13.71 -1.30 1.64
CA GLY A 155 -14.75 -1.40 0.61
C GLY A 155 -16.18 -0.99 1.00
N ARG A 156 -16.42 -0.36 2.17
CA ARG A 156 -17.80 0.00 2.59
C ARG A 156 -18.36 1.24 1.89
N GLY A 157 -17.51 2.01 1.23
CA GLY A 157 -17.89 3.19 0.45
C GLY A 157 -18.03 2.88 -1.04
N THR A 158 -17.62 3.83 -1.87
CA THR A 158 -17.45 3.64 -3.31
C THR A 158 -16.37 2.62 -3.63
N GLN A 159 -16.59 1.85 -4.71
CA GLN A 159 -15.53 1.03 -5.30
C GLN A 159 -14.64 1.81 -6.27
N ARG A 160 -15.04 3.05 -6.64
CA ARG A 160 -14.21 4.00 -7.40
C ARG A 160 -13.29 4.78 -6.46
N LEU A 161 -12.58 4.02 -5.64
CA LEU A 161 -11.56 4.47 -4.71
C LEU A 161 -10.19 4.08 -5.27
N TYR A 162 -9.20 4.94 -5.08
CA TYR A 162 -7.89 4.79 -5.69
C TYR A 162 -6.84 4.84 -4.60
N THR A 163 -6.04 3.78 -4.49
CA THR A 163 -4.88 3.76 -3.59
C THR A 163 -3.71 4.45 -4.27
N SER A 164 -3.03 5.29 -3.51
CA SER A 164 -1.77 5.96 -3.85
C SER A 164 -0.70 5.48 -2.90
N TRP A 165 0.27 4.75 -3.42
CA TRP A 165 1.47 4.35 -2.71
C TRP A 165 2.60 5.32 -3.02
N THR A 166 3.14 5.94 -1.97
CA THR A 166 4.18 6.97 -2.07
C THR A 166 5.47 6.50 -1.39
N PRO A 167 6.56 6.28 -2.15
CA PRO A 167 7.87 6.00 -1.58
C PRO A 167 8.42 7.25 -0.87
N LEU A 168 8.88 7.10 0.37
CA LEU A 168 9.52 8.18 1.14
C LEU A 168 11.04 8.01 1.20
N GLY A 169 11.62 7.41 0.16
CA GLY A 169 13.05 7.18 -0.03
C GLY A 169 13.31 6.75 -1.46
N ASP A 170 14.57 6.77 -1.88
CA ASP A 170 14.97 6.08 -3.11
C ASP A 170 15.09 4.59 -2.77
N MET A 171 14.43 3.73 -3.55
CA MET A 171 14.21 2.32 -3.23
C MET A 171 14.56 1.47 -4.44
N ARG A 172 15.78 0.91 -4.40
CA ARG A 172 16.13 -0.16 -5.34
C ARG A 172 15.36 -1.43 -5.00
N ILE A 173 15.31 -2.34 -5.96
CA ILE A 173 14.56 -3.59 -5.83
C ILE A 173 14.85 -4.38 -4.55
N GLU A 174 16.10 -4.40 -4.08
CA GLU A 174 16.50 -5.10 -2.86
C GLU A 174 15.90 -4.50 -1.57
N MET A 175 15.41 -3.26 -1.59
CA MET A 175 14.77 -2.62 -0.42
C MET A 175 13.30 -3.03 -0.24
N GLY A 176 12.76 -3.86 -1.14
CA GLY A 176 11.45 -4.46 -0.90
C GLY A 176 10.27 -3.55 -1.25
N GLY A 177 10.33 -2.89 -2.40
CA GLY A 177 9.26 -2.02 -2.92
C GLY A 177 7.92 -2.74 -3.13
N LEU A 178 6.88 -1.98 -3.49
CA LEU A 178 5.58 -2.55 -3.83
C LEU A 178 5.65 -3.28 -5.18
N MET A 179 4.91 -4.38 -5.30
CA MET A 179 4.70 -5.09 -6.57
C MET A 179 3.21 -5.29 -6.83
N ILE A 180 2.83 -5.20 -8.09
CA ILE A 180 1.45 -5.37 -8.61
C ILE A 180 1.37 -6.67 -9.39
N LEU A 181 0.34 -7.48 -9.19
CA LEU A 181 0.08 -8.63 -10.03
C LEU A 181 -0.59 -8.17 -11.31
N GLU A 182 0.07 -8.38 -12.44
CA GLU A 182 -0.38 -7.92 -13.76
C GLU A 182 -1.81 -8.36 -14.06
N ASN A 183 -2.64 -7.42 -14.53
CA ASN A 183 -4.04 -7.62 -14.93
C ASN A 183 -4.98 -8.15 -13.83
N SER A 184 -4.56 -8.19 -12.56
CA SER A 184 -5.36 -8.78 -11.48
C SER A 184 -6.70 -8.07 -11.24
N HIS A 185 -6.80 -6.78 -11.55
CA HIS A 185 -8.07 -6.03 -11.51
C HIS A 185 -9.16 -6.54 -12.47
N ARG A 186 -8.80 -7.47 -13.38
CA ARG A 186 -9.69 -8.13 -14.33
C ARG A 186 -10.03 -9.57 -13.94
N PHE A 187 -9.55 -10.06 -12.79
CA PHE A 187 -9.87 -11.41 -12.31
C PHE A 187 -11.28 -11.44 -11.72
N GLU A 188 -12.29 -11.57 -12.59
CA GLU A 188 -13.71 -11.46 -12.21
C GLU A 188 -14.14 -12.52 -11.19
N GLU A 189 -13.62 -13.74 -11.26
CA GLU A 189 -13.92 -14.79 -10.27
C GLU A 189 -13.41 -14.42 -8.88
N ILE A 190 -12.19 -13.87 -8.80
CA ILE A 190 -11.61 -13.41 -7.52
C ILE A 190 -12.37 -12.20 -6.99
N LYS A 191 -12.75 -11.27 -7.87
CA LYS A 191 -13.54 -10.08 -7.49
C LYS A 191 -14.92 -10.45 -6.96
N ALA A 192 -15.56 -11.48 -7.55
CA ALA A 192 -16.88 -11.96 -7.17
C ALA A 192 -16.89 -12.84 -5.90
N ASP A 193 -15.72 -13.30 -5.46
CA ASP A 193 -15.53 -14.09 -4.24
C ASP A 193 -14.68 -13.31 -3.22
N TYR A 194 -13.37 -13.57 -3.17
CA TYR A 194 -12.41 -12.89 -2.27
C TYR A 194 -12.56 -11.35 -2.24
N GLY A 195 -12.79 -10.71 -3.39
CA GLY A 195 -12.95 -9.26 -3.50
C GLY A 195 -14.27 -8.70 -2.96
N THR A 196 -15.19 -9.56 -2.49
CA THR A 196 -16.43 -9.16 -1.81
C THR A 196 -16.29 -9.16 -0.30
N LEU A 197 -15.19 -9.67 0.24
CA LEU A 197 -14.95 -9.72 1.68
C LEU A 197 -14.90 -8.31 2.27
N ASP A 198 -15.37 -8.18 3.50
CA ASP A 198 -15.06 -7.08 4.41
C ASP A 198 -14.46 -7.72 5.65
N VAL A 199 -13.18 -7.45 5.94
CA VAL A 199 -12.50 -8.07 7.10
C VAL A 199 -13.18 -7.74 8.43
N ASP A 200 -13.91 -6.63 8.49
CA ASP A 200 -14.65 -6.23 9.68
C ASP A 200 -16.11 -6.72 9.68
N ALA A 201 -16.54 -7.49 8.69
CA ALA A 201 -17.76 -8.27 8.76
C ALA A 201 -17.48 -9.69 9.28
N TYR A 202 -18.43 -10.26 10.01
CA TYR A 202 -18.31 -11.64 10.52
C TYR A 202 -19.66 -12.33 10.63
N CYS A 203 -19.64 -13.66 10.52
CA CYS A 203 -20.82 -14.50 10.62
C CYS A 203 -21.21 -14.73 12.09
N THR A 204 -22.34 -14.17 12.54
CA THR A 204 -22.80 -14.29 13.94
C THR A 204 -23.27 -15.70 14.31
N ASN A 205 -23.50 -16.56 13.32
CA ASN A 205 -23.92 -17.95 13.49
C ASN A 205 -22.78 -18.95 13.35
N TYR A 206 -21.53 -18.49 13.28
CA TYR A 206 -20.34 -19.35 13.26
C TYR A 206 -19.80 -19.54 14.69
N PRO A 207 -19.05 -20.64 14.96
CA PRO A 207 -18.59 -20.95 16.32
C PRO A 207 -17.65 -19.91 16.94
N ASP A 208 -16.95 -19.11 16.13
CA ASP A 208 -15.98 -18.13 16.55
C ASP A 208 -16.54 -16.70 16.67
N ALA A 209 -17.87 -16.53 16.56
CA ALA A 209 -18.52 -15.22 16.66
C ALA A 209 -18.24 -14.52 18.01
N GLU A 210 -18.29 -15.25 19.13
CA GLU A 210 -18.03 -14.70 20.47
C GLU A 210 -16.58 -14.20 20.63
N GLU A 211 -15.61 -14.86 19.99
CA GLU A 211 -14.20 -14.43 19.98
C GLU A 211 -14.02 -13.12 19.22
N ILE A 212 -14.77 -12.91 18.13
CA ILE A 212 -14.72 -11.67 17.34
C ILE A 212 -15.42 -10.52 18.08
N GLU A 213 -16.57 -10.80 18.70
CA GLU A 213 -17.35 -9.82 19.46
C GLU A 213 -16.60 -9.32 20.70
N SER A 214 -15.88 -10.21 21.38
CA SER A 214 -15.04 -9.87 22.53
C SER A 214 -13.71 -9.23 22.13
N GLY A 215 -13.29 -9.38 20.86
CA GLY A 215 -12.03 -8.85 20.35
C GLY A 215 -10.83 -9.76 20.62
N GLU A 216 -11.05 -10.98 21.11
CA GLU A 216 -10.03 -12.02 21.18
C GLU A 216 -9.48 -12.35 19.78
N LYS A 217 -10.37 -12.37 18.78
CA LYS A 217 -10.05 -12.60 17.38
C LYS A 217 -10.32 -11.34 16.56
N LEU A 218 -9.28 -10.79 15.92
CA LEU A 218 -9.45 -9.57 15.13
C LEU A 218 -10.32 -9.80 13.89
N TRP A 219 -10.12 -10.88 13.14
CA TRP A 219 -10.81 -11.12 11.87
C TRP A 219 -11.18 -12.59 11.71
N GLN A 220 -12.37 -12.88 11.16
CA GLN A 220 -12.82 -14.26 10.91
C GLN A 220 -11.93 -14.99 9.90
N SER A 221 -11.46 -14.26 8.87
CA SER A 221 -10.56 -14.79 7.85
C SER A 221 -9.24 -15.25 8.47
N PRO A 222 -8.81 -16.51 8.25
CA PRO A 222 -7.57 -17.04 8.82
C PRO A 222 -6.31 -16.38 8.26
N ASN A 223 -6.39 -15.79 7.05
CA ASN A 223 -5.27 -15.08 6.42
C ASN A 223 -5.32 -13.57 6.68
N GLY A 224 -6.16 -13.12 7.61
CA GLY A 224 -6.31 -11.71 7.96
C GLY A 224 -6.70 -10.82 6.78
N GLY A 225 -7.55 -11.33 5.89
CA GLY A 225 -8.00 -10.60 4.69
C GLY A 225 -7.05 -10.65 3.50
N ALA A 226 -5.87 -11.26 3.61
CA ALA A 226 -5.01 -11.53 2.46
C ALA A 226 -5.63 -12.62 1.56
N TYR A 227 -5.42 -12.50 0.25
CA TYR A 227 -5.79 -13.54 -0.73
C TYR A 227 -4.98 -14.81 -0.46
N SER A 228 -3.68 -14.63 -0.30
CA SER A 228 -2.70 -15.67 0.01
C SER A 228 -1.68 -15.09 0.98
N LEU A 229 -1.08 -15.93 1.82
CA LEU A 229 0.07 -15.55 2.65
C LEU A 229 1.41 -15.72 1.91
N ASP A 230 1.39 -16.28 0.70
CA ASP A 230 2.57 -16.58 -0.12
C ASP A 230 2.41 -15.93 -1.51
N ALA A 231 3.23 -14.91 -1.78
CA ALA A 231 3.25 -14.21 -3.07
C ALA A 231 3.86 -15.03 -4.22
N ILE A 232 4.76 -15.96 -3.92
CA ILE A 232 5.38 -16.84 -4.91
C ILE A 232 4.32 -17.84 -5.41
N ALA A 233 3.62 -18.49 -4.47
CA ALA A 233 2.55 -19.42 -4.78
C ALA A 233 1.36 -18.72 -5.46
N ALA A 234 0.94 -17.54 -4.97
CA ALA A 234 -0.16 -16.78 -5.56
C ALA A 234 0.09 -16.47 -7.04
N ARG A 235 1.31 -16.03 -7.40
CA ARG A 235 1.67 -15.77 -8.80
C ARG A 235 1.59 -17.03 -9.66
N ALA A 236 2.09 -18.16 -9.16
CA ALA A 236 2.06 -19.42 -9.90
C ALA A 236 0.62 -19.94 -10.10
N GLU A 237 -0.22 -19.85 -9.07
CA GLU A 237 -1.63 -20.18 -9.10
C GLU A 237 -2.40 -19.33 -10.11
N LEU A 238 -2.21 -18.01 -10.03
CA LEU A 238 -2.91 -17.01 -10.85
C LEU A 238 -2.31 -16.85 -12.25
N LYS A 239 -1.20 -17.54 -12.54
CA LYS A 239 -0.52 -17.57 -13.85
C LYS A 239 -0.30 -16.17 -14.44
N SER A 240 0.13 -15.25 -13.58
CA SER A 240 0.41 -13.87 -13.95
C SER A 240 1.84 -13.49 -13.59
N ARG A 241 2.18 -12.21 -13.73
CA ARG A 241 3.49 -11.64 -13.43
C ARG A 241 3.42 -10.65 -12.30
N TRP A 242 4.40 -10.69 -11.41
CA TRP A 242 4.65 -9.56 -10.51
C TRP A 242 5.34 -8.44 -11.28
N LEU A 243 4.79 -7.24 -11.22
CA LEU A 243 5.34 -6.03 -11.81
C LEU A 243 5.85 -5.10 -10.72
N THR A 244 7.08 -4.62 -10.87
CA THR A 244 7.67 -3.63 -9.95
C THR A 244 8.67 -2.73 -10.69
N THR A 245 9.31 -1.82 -9.99
CA THR A 245 10.38 -0.98 -10.51
C THR A 245 11.28 -0.52 -9.36
N ASP A 246 12.40 0.10 -9.70
CA ASP A 246 13.13 0.91 -8.72
C ASP A 246 12.35 2.22 -8.54
N TYR A 247 11.99 2.53 -7.30
CA TYR A 247 11.25 3.73 -6.97
C TYR A 247 12.21 4.84 -6.52
N ALA A 248 11.85 6.09 -6.80
CA ALA A 248 12.57 7.27 -6.36
C ALA A 248 11.64 8.20 -5.55
N MET A 249 12.24 9.01 -4.67
CA MET A 249 11.51 10.09 -4.01
C MET A 249 10.93 11.04 -5.07
N GLY A 250 9.62 11.23 -5.01
CA GLY A 250 8.84 12.00 -5.99
C GLY A 250 7.95 11.13 -6.87
N ASP A 251 8.14 9.81 -6.88
CA ASP A 251 7.29 8.90 -7.63
C ASP A 251 5.95 8.67 -6.94
N LEU A 252 4.95 8.29 -7.74
CA LEU A 252 3.64 7.87 -7.25
C LEU A 252 3.19 6.61 -7.99
N LEU A 253 2.71 5.61 -7.24
CA LEU A 253 2.01 4.46 -7.81
C LEU A 253 0.54 4.51 -7.40
N VAL A 254 -0.35 4.70 -8.38
CA VAL A 254 -1.80 4.71 -8.18
C VAL A 254 -2.40 3.41 -8.67
N PHE A 255 -3.30 2.78 -7.93
CA PHE A 255 -3.97 1.55 -8.38
C PHE A 255 -5.41 1.42 -7.86
N SER A 256 -6.19 0.58 -8.52
CA SER A 256 -7.60 0.33 -8.15
C SER A 256 -7.72 -0.55 -6.92
N MET A 257 -8.85 -0.48 -6.22
CA MET A 257 -9.15 -1.34 -5.07
C MET A 257 -9.10 -2.85 -5.35
N TYR A 258 -9.18 -3.24 -6.63
CA TYR A 258 -9.14 -4.62 -7.09
C TYR A 258 -7.79 -5.00 -7.73
N THR A 259 -6.75 -4.21 -7.50
CA THR A 259 -5.41 -4.52 -8.01
C THR A 259 -4.65 -5.32 -6.97
N MET A 260 -4.31 -6.57 -7.28
CA MET A 260 -3.62 -7.45 -6.34
C MET A 260 -2.20 -6.96 -6.21
N HIS A 261 -1.79 -6.76 -4.97
CA HIS A 261 -0.47 -6.24 -4.70
C HIS A 261 0.09 -6.85 -3.44
N ALA A 262 1.41 -6.79 -3.35
CA ALA A 262 2.21 -7.29 -2.25
C ALA A 262 3.45 -6.40 -2.13
N SER A 263 4.27 -6.62 -1.10
CA SER A 263 5.62 -6.08 -1.10
C SER A 263 6.64 -7.18 -0.95
N MET A 264 7.84 -6.92 -1.43
CA MET A 264 8.98 -7.81 -1.29
C MET A 264 9.66 -7.63 0.08
N ASP A 265 10.60 -8.52 0.39
CA ASP A 265 11.48 -8.42 1.56
C ASP A 265 12.44 -7.25 1.43
N ASN A 266 12.86 -6.70 2.56
CA ASN A 266 13.89 -5.67 2.60
C ASN A 266 15.24 -6.31 2.89
N GLN A 267 16.03 -6.54 1.84
CA GLN A 267 17.35 -7.15 1.91
C GLN A 267 18.48 -6.11 2.14
N THR A 268 18.13 -4.87 2.49
CA THR A 268 19.09 -3.83 2.87
C THR A 268 19.22 -3.71 4.39
N ASN A 269 20.06 -2.82 4.88
CA ASN A 269 20.14 -2.45 6.31
C ASN A 269 19.31 -1.21 6.66
N MET A 270 18.58 -0.62 5.70
CA MET A 270 17.84 0.63 5.88
C MET A 270 16.37 0.35 6.19
N ILE A 271 15.72 1.26 6.94
CA ILE A 271 14.26 1.26 7.11
C ILE A 271 13.60 1.75 5.82
N ARG A 272 12.68 0.93 5.33
CA ARG A 272 11.88 1.21 4.13
C ARG A 272 10.63 2.00 4.48
N LEU A 273 10.65 3.30 4.19
CA LEU A 273 9.53 4.22 4.47
C LEU A 273 8.63 4.42 3.24
N SER A 274 7.33 4.25 3.43
CA SER A 274 6.31 4.55 2.42
C SER A 274 4.97 4.89 3.07
N THR A 275 4.10 5.58 2.33
CA THR A 275 2.70 5.77 2.74
C THR A 275 1.72 5.18 1.73
N ASP A 276 0.54 4.81 2.22
CA ASP A 276 -0.60 4.38 1.42
C ASP A 276 -1.80 5.31 1.75
N THR A 277 -2.27 6.08 0.76
CA THR A 277 -3.41 7.00 0.90
C THR A 277 -4.50 6.69 -0.13
N ARG A 278 -5.74 7.12 0.11
CA ARG A 278 -6.90 6.77 -0.73
C ARG A 278 -7.70 7.99 -1.12
N TYR A 279 -8.11 8.05 -2.39
CA TYR A 279 -8.81 9.19 -2.98
C TYR A 279 -10.01 8.73 -3.80
N GLN A 280 -11.08 9.51 -3.76
CA GLN A 280 -12.34 9.29 -4.47
C GLN A 280 -12.97 10.64 -4.85
N LEU A 281 -14.06 10.61 -5.62
CA LEU A 281 -14.90 11.80 -5.77
C LEU A 281 -15.60 12.12 -4.45
N ALA A 282 -15.63 13.40 -4.07
CA ALA A 282 -16.28 13.86 -2.84
C ALA A 282 -17.80 13.61 -2.82
N SER A 283 -18.42 13.52 -3.99
CA SER A 283 -19.85 13.21 -4.14
C SER A 283 -20.19 11.73 -3.89
N GLU A 284 -19.19 10.85 -3.76
CA GLU A 284 -19.41 9.41 -3.62
C GLU A 284 -19.46 8.96 -2.15
N PRO A 285 -20.17 7.85 -1.86
CA PRO A 285 -20.15 7.26 -0.53
C PRO A 285 -18.73 6.98 -0.06
N VAL A 286 -18.47 7.27 1.20
CA VAL A 286 -17.17 7.06 1.85
C VAL A 286 -17.28 5.94 2.88
N ASP A 287 -16.23 5.14 3.01
CA ASP A 287 -16.14 4.15 4.06
C ASP A 287 -15.91 4.86 5.41
N GLU A 288 -16.90 4.77 6.29
CA GLU A 288 -16.93 5.55 7.53
C GLU A 288 -15.80 5.23 8.49
N ARG A 289 -15.15 4.06 8.33
CA ARG A 289 -14.05 3.62 9.19
C ARG A 289 -12.85 4.55 9.11
N TRP A 290 -12.67 5.27 8.00
CA TRP A 290 -11.44 5.99 7.66
C TRP A 290 -11.56 7.50 7.72
N ILE A 291 -12.62 8.03 8.34
CA ILE A 291 -12.98 9.45 8.35
C ILE A 291 -13.02 10.00 9.77
N GLY A 292 -12.55 11.24 9.93
CA GLY A 292 -12.47 11.98 11.19
C GLY A 292 -11.04 12.11 11.75
N ASP A 293 -10.86 12.93 12.78
CA ASP A 293 -9.55 13.16 13.42
C ASP A 293 -8.97 11.90 14.08
N ASN A 294 -9.86 11.00 14.52
CA ASN A 294 -9.52 9.69 15.07
C ASN A 294 -10.44 8.66 14.40
N PRO A 295 -10.12 8.21 13.17
CA PRO A 295 -10.95 7.24 12.47
C PRO A 295 -11.08 5.94 13.25
N ILE A 296 -12.24 5.29 13.16
CA ILE A 296 -12.53 4.00 13.80
C ILE A 296 -11.49 2.94 13.39
N ALA A 297 -11.04 3.02 12.13
CA ALA A 297 -10.13 2.10 11.49
C ALA A 297 -10.60 0.64 11.60
N HIS A 298 -9.67 -0.31 11.57
CA HIS A 298 -9.96 -1.70 11.91
C HIS A 298 -9.99 -1.86 13.42
N GLY A 299 -11.04 -2.47 13.95
CA GLY A 299 -11.15 -2.75 15.38
C GLY A 299 -12.52 -3.27 15.76
N LEU A 300 -12.77 -3.36 17.07
CA LEU A 300 -14.06 -3.78 17.61
C LEU A 300 -15.21 -2.86 17.16
N GLU A 301 -14.97 -1.56 17.17
CA GLU A 301 -15.98 -0.55 16.79
C GLU A 301 -16.35 -0.58 15.30
N SER A 302 -15.50 -1.17 14.45
CA SER A 302 -15.82 -1.33 13.03
C SER A 302 -16.58 -2.62 12.71
N LYS A 303 -16.75 -3.54 13.68
CA LYS A 303 -17.33 -4.86 13.44
C LYS A 303 -18.80 -4.81 13.05
N ARG A 304 -19.16 -5.58 12.03
CA ARG A 304 -20.53 -5.78 11.55
C ARG A 304 -20.86 -7.27 11.54
N GLY A 305 -21.68 -7.68 12.50
CA GLY A 305 -22.24 -9.03 12.52
C GLY A 305 -23.29 -9.19 11.43
N MET A 306 -23.25 -10.32 10.73
CA MET A 306 -24.27 -10.72 9.76
C MET A 306 -24.57 -12.21 9.87
N ILE A 307 -25.72 -12.64 9.38
CA ILE A 307 -26.03 -14.07 9.24
C ILE A 307 -25.47 -14.54 7.90
N CYS A 308 -24.63 -15.57 7.98
CA CYS A 308 -24.17 -16.37 6.85
C CYS A 308 -24.92 -17.72 6.84
#